data_AF-A0A101A3V0-F1
#
_entry.id   AF-A0A101A3V0-F1
#
_cell.length_a   1.000
_cell.length_b   1.000
_cell.length_c   1.000
_cell.angle_alpha   90.00
_cell.angle_beta   90.00
_cell.angle_gamma   90.00
#
_symmetry.space_group_name_H-M   'P 1'
#
loop_
_entity.id
_entity.type
_entity.pdbx_description
1 polymer ?
#
loop_
_entity_poly.entity_id
_entity_poly.type
_entity_poly.pdbx_seq_one_letter_code
_entity_poly.pdbx_strand_id
1 'polypeptide(L)' 'MTVMSTADPLAAVHTYIAAFNDGDQAYLVLPATMTFSVGGTQVTQDGASFTGALGRSASGWRITAWAWTKGRQRQ' A
#
# COMPACT_ATOMS: atom_id res chain seq x y z
N MET A 1 9.25 26.49 -26.66
CA MET A 1 9.01 26.13 -25.24
C MET A 1 7.52 25.88 -25.09
N THR A 2 7.09 24.63 -25.29
CA THR A 2 5.68 24.25 -25.24
C THR A 2 5.25 24.21 -23.79
N VAL A 3 4.39 25.14 -23.38
CA VAL A 3 3.76 25.13 -22.06
C VAL A 3 2.88 23.89 -21.99
N MET A 4 3.14 23.03 -21.01
CA MET A 4 2.31 21.88 -20.66
C MET A 4 0.86 22.37 -20.52
N SER A 5 -0.05 21.84 -21.35
CA SER A 5 -1.43 22.33 -21.40
C SER A 5 -2.11 22.07 -20.06
N THR A 6 -2.81 23.06 -19.54
CA THR A 6 -3.55 23.03 -18.26
C THR A 6 -4.74 22.06 -18.25
N ALA A 7 -4.96 21.29 -19.31
CA ALA A 7 -6.05 20.33 -19.43
C ALA A 7 -5.84 19.04 -18.64
N ASP A 8 -4.58 18.67 -18.36
CA ASP A 8 -4.26 17.36 -17.77
C ASP A 8 -4.42 17.27 -16.23
N PRO A 9 -4.16 18.33 -15.42
CA PRO A 9 -4.26 18.23 -13.95
C PRO A 9 -5.69 18.05 -13.42
N LEU A 10 -6.67 18.80 -13.94
CA LEU A 10 -8.06 18.69 -13.47
C LEU A 10 -8.69 17.36 -13.86
N ALA A 11 -8.35 16.84 -15.04
CA ALA A 11 -8.75 15.50 -15.48
C ALA A 11 -8.22 14.44 -14.51
N ALA A 12 -6.95 14.51 -14.11
CA ALA A 12 -6.36 13.61 -13.13
C ALA A 12 -7.07 13.67 -11.77
N VAL A 13 -7.45 14.87 -11.31
CA VAL A 13 -8.22 15.05 -10.07
C VAL A 13 -9.61 14.40 -10.17
N HIS A 14 -10.35 14.65 -11.25
CA HIS A 14 -11.67 14.03 -11.45
C HIS A 14 -11.58 12.50 -11.54
N THR A 15 -10.58 11.96 -12.23
CA THR A 15 -10.34 10.51 -12.28
C THR A 15 -10.06 9.95 -10.89
N TYR A 16 -9.25 10.64 -10.09
CA TYR A 16 -8.95 10.21 -8.73
C TYR A 16 -10.20 10.20 -7.83
N ILE A 17 -11.02 11.25 -7.90
CA ILE A 17 -12.27 11.36 -7.11
C ILE A 17 -13.28 10.29 -7.54
N ALA A 18 -13.43 10.05 -8.85
CA ALA A 18 -14.31 9.00 -9.36
C ALA A 18 -13.86 7.62 -8.89
N ALA A 19 -12.57 7.29 -9.02
CA ALA A 19 -12.02 6.02 -8.54
C ALA A 19 -12.19 5.83 -7.03
N PHE A 20 -12.08 6.90 -6.24
CA PHE A 20 -12.37 6.85 -4.81
C PHE A 20 -13.85 6.54 -4.53
N ASN A 21 -14.78 7.22 -5.23
CA ASN A 21 -16.22 7.05 -5.04
C ASN A 21 -16.74 5.69 -5.55
N ASP A 22 -16.12 5.11 -6.57
CA ASP A 22 -16.46 3.79 -7.11
C ASP A 22 -15.95 2.64 -6.23
N GLY A 23 -15.21 2.95 -5.15
CA GLY A 23 -14.66 1.94 -4.25
C GLY A 23 -13.49 1.18 -4.87
N ASP A 24 -12.76 1.79 -5.81
CA ASP A 24 -11.56 1.20 -6.40
C ASP A 24 -10.30 1.46 -5.54
N GLN A 25 -10.43 2.15 -4.42
CA GLN A 25 -9.38 2.35 -3.43
C GLN A 25 -9.81 1.79 -2.07
N ALA A 26 -8.92 1.08 -1.39
CA ALA A 26 -9.16 0.57 -0.04
C ALA A 26 -7.90 0.66 0.82
N TYR A 27 -8.07 0.75 2.14
CA TYR A 27 -6.98 0.78 3.11
C TYR A 27 -7.19 -0.32 4.15
N LEU A 28 -6.11 -1.02 4.50
CA LEU A 28 -6.09 -2.03 5.55
C LEU A 28 -4.95 -1.79 6.52
N VAL A 29 -5.20 -2.08 7.79
CA VAL A 29 -4.19 -2.16 8.85
C VAL A 29 -4.40 -3.48 9.57
N LEU A 30 -3.43 -4.39 9.46
CA LEU A 30 -3.53 -5.74 10.00
C LEU A 30 -2.37 -6.01 10.97
N PRO A 31 -2.61 -6.68 12.09
CA PRO A 31 -1.53 -7.22 12.90
C PRO A 31 -0.78 -8.28 12.07
N ALA A 32 0.55 -8.32 12.22
CA ALA A 32 1.41 -9.24 11.50
C ALA A 32 2.47 -9.84 12.43
N THR A 33 2.79 -11.10 12.16
CA THR A 33 3.94 -11.80 12.74
C THR A 33 4.81 -12.27 11.57
N MET A 34 6.09 -11.95 11.60
CA MET A 34 7.02 -12.34 10.54
C MET A 34 8.14 -13.20 11.11
N THR A 35 8.34 -14.37 10.52
CA THR A 35 9.43 -15.30 10.86
C THR A 35 10.36 -15.43 9.66
N PHE A 36 11.64 -15.16 9.84
CA PHE A 36 12.64 -15.25 8.77
C PHE A 36 13.98 -15.80 9.30
N SER A 37 14.82 -16.30 8.41
CA SER A 37 16.20 -16.70 8.75
C SER A 37 17.18 -15.64 8.26
N VAL A 38 18.09 -15.20 9.13
CA VAL A 38 19.20 -14.32 8.77
C VAL A 38 20.49 -14.97 9.25
N GLY A 39 21.41 -15.28 8.32
CA GLY A 39 22.67 -15.95 8.67
C GLY A 39 22.50 -17.32 9.36
N GLY A 40 21.39 -18.03 9.13
CA GLY A 40 21.08 -19.30 9.81
C GLY A 40 20.36 -19.14 11.15
N THR A 41 20.28 -17.93 11.70
CA THR A 41 19.49 -17.65 12.91
C THR A 41 18.05 -17.37 12.53
N GLN A 42 17.10 -18.09 13.14
CA GLN A 42 15.68 -17.81 12.99
C GLN A 42 15.30 -16.61 13.87
N VAL A 43 14.63 -15.63 13.28
CA VAL A 43 14.16 -14.42 13.93
C VAL A 43 12.64 -14.36 13.78
N THR A 44 11.94 -14.14 14.90
CA THR A 44 10.49 -13.90 14.90
C THR A 44 10.22 -12.46 15.34
N GLN A 45 9.46 -11.72 14.54
CA GLN A 45 8.94 -10.40 14.92
C GLN A 45 7.45 -10.50 15.21
N ASP A 46 7.07 -10.28 16.47
CA ASP A 46 5.68 -10.29 16.95
C ASP A 46 5.15 -8.86 17.13
N GLY A 47 3.84 -8.67 17.04
CA GLY A 47 3.21 -7.36 17.26
C GLY A 47 3.57 -6.30 16.21
N ALA A 48 3.96 -6.72 15.01
CA ALA A 48 4.10 -5.81 13.88
C ALA A 48 2.73 -5.42 13.33
N SER A 49 2.66 -4.31 12.60
CA SER A 49 1.47 -3.94 11.84
C SER A 49 1.83 -3.73 10.38
N PHE A 50 1.03 -4.34 9.50
CA PHE A 50 1.09 -4.11 8.06
C PHE A 50 0.00 -3.13 7.65
N THR A 51 0.40 -2.03 7.01
CA THR A 51 -0.51 -1.05 6.43
C THR A 51 -0.42 -1.13 4.92
N GLY A 52 -1.56 -1.32 4.25
CA GLY A 52 -1.64 -1.41 2.79
C GLY A 52 -2.68 -0.44 2.23
N ALA A 53 -2.31 0.25 1.15
CA ALA A 53 -3.24 0.88 0.24
C ALA A 53 -3.46 -0.05 -0.96
N LEU A 54 -4.71 -0.33 -1.29
CA LEU A 54 -5.12 -1.18 -2.38
C LEU A 54 -5.78 -0.35 -3.47
N GLY A 55 -5.41 -0.62 -4.72
CA GLY A 55 -6.10 -0.15 -5.91
C GLY A 55 -6.72 -1.32 -6.67
N ARG A 56 -7.99 -1.20 -7.05
CA ARG A 56 -8.67 -2.18 -7.90
C ARG A 56 -8.31 -1.93 -9.36
N SER A 57 -8.10 -3.03 -10.09
CA SER A 57 -7.90 -3.05 -11.54
C SER A 57 -8.80 -4.10 -12.17
N ALA A 58 -8.86 -4.13 -13.50
CA ALA A 58 -9.54 -5.22 -14.22
C ALA A 58 -9.03 -6.61 -13.82
N SER A 59 -7.77 -6.72 -13.41
CA SER A 59 -7.14 -7.98 -12.94
C SER A 59 -7.34 -8.27 -11.44
N GLY A 60 -8.07 -7.41 -10.72
CA GLY A 60 -8.28 -7.52 -9.27
C GLY A 60 -7.53 -6.45 -8.46
N TRP A 61 -7.53 -6.63 -7.15
CA TRP A 61 -6.91 -5.74 -6.17
C TRP A 61 -5.39 -5.88 -6.15
N ARG A 62 -4.68 -4.77 -6.13
CA ARG A 62 -3.21 -4.71 -6.02
C ARG A 62 -2.80 -3.74 -4.92
N ILE A 63 -1.70 -4.05 -4.24
CA ILE A 63 -1.08 -3.11 -3.30
C ILE A 63 -0.40 -2.00 -4.12
N THR A 64 -0.81 -0.75 -3.89
CA THR A 64 -0.26 0.43 -4.57
C THR A 64 0.75 1.17 -3.69
N ALA A 65 0.59 1.07 -2.37
CA ALA A 65 1.57 1.52 -1.38
C ALA A 65 1.49 0.64 -0.13
N TRP A 66 2.58 0.53 0.60
CA TRP A 66 2.62 -0.22 1.86
C TRP A 66 3.64 0.35 2.84
N ALA A 67 3.39 0.10 4.12
CA ALA A 67 4.32 0.37 5.19
C ALA A 67 4.33 -0.78 6.19
N TRP A 68 5.49 -1.01 6.80
CA TRP A 68 5.67 -1.98 7.86
C TRP A 68 6.08 -1.28 9.16
N THR A 69 5.26 -1.45 10.18
CA THR A 69 5.59 -1.00 11.54
C THR A 69 6.23 -2.16 12.28
N LYS A 70 7.49 -1.99 12.70
CA LYS A 70 8.21 -3.03 13.43
C LYS A 70 7.51 -3.32 14.77
N GLY A 71 7.31 -4.61 15.01
CA GLY A 71 6.95 -5.13 16.32
C GLY A 71 8.17 -5.43 17.19
N ARG A 72 8.02 -6.31 18.18
CA ARG A 72 9.11 -6.78 19.03
C ARG A 72 9.81 -7.97 18.39
N GLN A 73 11.13 -7.92 18.35
CA GLN A 73 11.94 -9.06 17.96
C GLN A 73 12.03 -10.05 19.14
N ARG A 74 11.79 -11.33 18.85
CA ARG A 74 12.13 -12.47 19.70
C ARG A 74 13.29 -13.22 19.06
N GLN A 75 14.33 -13.51 19.84
CA GLN A 75 15.42 -14.42 19.50
C GLN A 75 15.17 -15.76 20.18
#